data_AF-A0A3R9F432-F1
#
_entry.id   AF-A0A3R9F432-F1
#
_cell.length_a   1.000
_cell.length_b   1.000
_cell.length_c   1.000
_cell.angle_alpha   90.00
_cell.angle_beta   90.00
_cell.angle_gamma   90.00
#
_symmetry.space_group_name_H-M   'P 1'
#
loop_
_entity.id
_entity.type
_entity.pdbx_description
1 polymer ?
#
loop_
_entity_poly.entity_id
_entity_poly.type
_entity_poly.pdbx_seq_one_letter_code
_entity_poly.pdbx_strand_id
1 'polypeptide(L)'
;MRNRVGKIFYGFFGSQLLVTIISLVNYGGLSLLNYINISFYVASILLFTSLMVFTINSGFFDTMSYSFRTVFAGKEEKKKSFEEMTPLSELITFNANPLLVVGLLDFLLMLAALYIYYL
;
A
#
# COMPACT_ATOMS: atom_id res chain seq x y z
N MET A 1 -0.97 22.29 0.22
CA MET A 1 0.00 21.44 -0.53
C MET A 1 1.32 21.22 0.22
N ARG A 2 1.89 22.22 0.92
CA ARG A 2 3.19 22.11 1.63
C ARG A 2 3.31 20.92 2.61
N ASN A 3 2.23 20.57 3.33
CA ASN A 3 2.25 19.47 4.30
C ASN A 3 2.23 18.06 3.66
N ARG A 4 1.82 17.92 2.39
CA ARG A 4 1.81 16.60 1.70
C ARG A 4 3.20 16.21 1.21
N VAL A 5 3.93 17.17 0.65
CA VAL A 5 5.32 16.95 0.19
C VAL A 5 6.22 16.59 1.36
N GLY A 6 6.08 17.27 2.51
CA GLY A 6 6.84 16.93 3.71
C GLY A 6 6.61 15.49 4.17
N LYS A 7 5.36 15.01 4.19
CA LYS A 7 5.04 13.60 4.54
C LYS A 7 5.68 12.60 3.59
N ILE A 8 5.68 12.88 2.29
CA ILE A 8 6.34 12.03 1.28
C ILE A 8 7.85 12.01 1.52
N PHE A 9 8.45 13.17 1.77
CA PHE A 9 9.89 13.30 2.03
C PHE A 9 10.31 12.52 3.28
N TYR A 10 9.63 12.75 4.42
CA TYR A 10 9.92 12.02 5.65
C TYR A 10 9.64 10.51 5.52
N GLY A 11 8.58 10.14 4.78
CA GLY A 11 8.26 8.74 4.49
C GLY A 11 9.36 8.05 3.68
N PHE A 12 9.86 8.71 2.63
CA PHE A 12 10.94 8.19 1.79
C PHE A 12 12.27 8.09 2.55
N PHE A 13 12.65 9.11 3.32
CA PHE A 13 13.86 9.01 4.15
C PHE A 13 13.71 7.91 5.23
N GLY A 14 12.52 7.77 5.80
CA GLY A 14 12.21 6.71 6.75
C GLY A 14 12.30 5.31 6.12
N SER A 15 11.83 5.12 4.89
CA SER A 15 11.91 3.83 4.20
C SER A 15 13.36 3.48 3.83
N GLN A 16 14.17 4.44 3.40
CA GLN A 16 15.59 4.21 3.11
C GLN A 16 16.40 3.85 4.37
N LEU A 17 16.10 4.49 5.51
CA LEU A 17 16.68 4.11 6.80
C LEU A 17 16.26 2.69 7.20
N LEU A 18 14.97 2.35 7.04
CA LEU A 18 14.47 0.99 7.29
C LEU A 18 15.18 -0.05 6.43
N VAL A 19 15.32 0.18 5.12
CA VAL A 19 16.02 -0.72 4.20
C VAL A 19 17.47 -0.94 4.66
N THR A 20 18.16 0.14 5.02
CA THR A 20 19.56 0.09 5.47
C THR A 20 19.69 -0.71 6.77
N ILE A 21 18.83 -0.46 7.76
CA ILE A 21 18.83 -1.18 9.04
C ILE A 21 18.54 -2.66 8.83
N ILE A 22 17.50 -3.00 8.06
CA ILE A 22 17.12 -4.38 7.78
C ILE A 22 18.25 -5.11 7.02
N SER A 23 18.88 -4.45 6.05
CA SER A 23 20.01 -5.01 5.30
C SER A 23 21.21 -5.31 6.22
N LEU A 24 21.52 -4.41 7.15
CA LEU A 24 22.62 -4.60 8.11
C LEU A 24 22.35 -5.76 9.07
N VAL A 25 21.13 -5.85 9.61
CA VAL A 25 20.77 -6.89 10.58
C VAL A 25 20.70 -8.28 9.94
N ASN A 26 20.10 -8.41 8.75
CA ASN A 26 19.88 -9.73 8.15
C ASN A 26 21.12 -10.30 7.44
N TYR A 27 21.95 -9.45 6.84
CA TYR A 27 23.04 -9.92 5.98
C TYR A 27 24.44 -9.52 6.48
N GLY A 28 24.54 -8.80 7.60
CA GLY A 28 25.83 -8.40 8.20
C GLY A 28 26.68 -7.45 7.34
N GLY A 29 26.14 -6.96 6.21
CA GLY A 29 26.87 -6.10 5.28
C GLY A 29 25.96 -5.42 4.24
N LEU A 30 26.41 -4.27 3.75
CA LEU A 30 25.73 -3.46 2.74
C LEU A 30 26.22 -3.83 1.34
N SER A 31 25.87 -5.03 0.87
CA SER A 31 26.03 -5.35 -0.55
C SER A 31 24.90 -4.72 -1.36
N LEU A 32 25.17 -4.39 -2.62
CA LEU A 32 24.15 -3.87 -3.53
C LEU A 32 22.99 -4.86 -3.69
N LEU A 33 23.28 -6.16 -3.72
CA LEU A 33 22.27 -7.22 -3.82
C LEU A 33 21.34 -7.25 -2.58
N ASN A 34 21.90 -7.10 -1.37
CA ASN A 34 21.11 -7.09 -0.14
C ASN A 34 20.19 -5.86 -0.10
N TYR A 35 20.71 -4.70 -0.52
CA TYR A 35 19.92 -3.49 -0.66
C TYR A 35 18.75 -3.68 -1.63
N ILE A 36 19.00 -4.25 -2.82
CA ILE A 36 17.97 -4.54 -3.82
C ILE A 36 16.89 -5.45 -3.25
N ASN A 37 17.28 -6.56 -2.60
CA ASN A 37 16.32 -7.52 -2.05
C ASN A 37 15.43 -6.88 -0.99
N ILE A 38 16.02 -6.17 -0.02
CA ILE A 38 15.26 -5.54 1.06
C ILE A 38 14.41 -4.38 0.55
N SER A 39 14.95 -3.53 -0.32
CA SER A 39 14.17 -2.43 -0.93
C SER A 39 13.00 -2.94 -1.77
N PHE A 40 13.15 -4.07 -2.47
CA PHE A 40 12.05 -4.72 -3.17
C PHE A 40 10.92 -5.14 -2.22
N TYR A 41 11.24 -5.78 -1.09
CA TYR A 41 10.22 -6.16 -0.10
C TYR A 41 9.54 -4.95 0.52
N VAL A 42 10.30 -3.92 0.91
CA VAL A 42 9.76 -2.69 1.50
C VAL A 42 8.85 -1.97 0.49
N ALA A 43 9.32 -1.74 -0.73
CA ALA A 43 8.53 -1.11 -1.79
C ALA A 43 7.26 -1.91 -2.11
N SER A 44 7.36 -3.25 -2.17
CA SER A 44 6.22 -4.13 -2.42
C SER A 44 5.15 -4.01 -1.34
N ILE A 45 5.53 -3.99 -0.06
CA ILE A 45 4.59 -3.83 1.06
C ILE A 45 3.91 -2.46 0.97
N LEU A 46 4.67 -1.38 0.76
CA LEU A 46 4.12 -0.03 0.66
C LEU A 46 3.13 0.10 -0.50
N LEU A 47 3.51 -0.40 -1.69
CA LEU A 47 2.66 -0.40 -2.88
C LEU A 47 1.42 -1.25 -2.67
N PHE A 48 1.57 -2.48 -2.18
CA PHE A 48 0.45 -3.38 -1.94
C PHE A 48 -0.57 -2.79 -0.96
N THR A 49 -0.11 -2.31 0.20
CA THR A 49 -0.99 -1.65 1.17
C THR A 49 -1.66 -0.41 0.56
N SER A 50 -0.93 0.40 -0.20
CA SER A 50 -1.49 1.60 -0.82
C SER A 50 -2.59 1.29 -1.85
N LEU A 51 -2.38 0.26 -2.68
CA LEU A 51 -3.35 -0.20 -3.67
C LEU A 51 -4.56 -0.87 -3.01
N MET A 52 -4.35 -1.60 -1.92
CA MET A 52 -5.43 -2.19 -1.13
C MET A 52 -6.32 -1.10 -0.54
N VAL A 53 -5.73 -0.08 0.10
CA VAL A 53 -6.49 1.07 0.62
C VAL A 53 -7.18 1.83 -0.50
N PHE A 54 -6.50 2.03 -1.64
CA PHE A 54 -7.13 2.67 -2.81
C PHE A 54 -8.37 1.90 -3.30
N THR A 55 -8.30 0.57 -3.34
CA THR A 55 -9.40 -0.31 -3.74
C THR A 55 -10.56 -0.28 -2.74
N ILE A 56 -10.26 -0.19 -1.45
CA ILE A 56 -11.28 0.00 -0.40
C ILE A 56 -11.96 1.36 -0.56
N ASN A 57 -11.17 2.43 -0.66
CA ASN A 57 -11.69 3.80 -0.76
C ASN A 57 -12.47 4.04 -2.06
N SER A 58 -12.22 3.25 -3.12
CA SER A 58 -12.97 3.34 -4.37
C SER A 58 -14.38 2.72 -4.30
N GLY A 59 -14.77 2.13 -3.17
CA GLY A 59 -16.06 1.47 -3.01
C GLY A 59 -16.16 0.12 -3.73
N PHE A 60 -15.03 -0.44 -4.18
CA PHE A 60 -15.01 -1.75 -4.84
C PHE A 60 -15.58 -2.84 -3.93
N PHE A 61 -15.13 -2.87 -2.67
CA PHE A 61 -15.60 -3.85 -1.68
C PHE A 61 -17.07 -3.65 -1.31
N ASP A 62 -17.56 -2.42 -1.31
CA ASP A 62 -18.98 -2.14 -1.05
C ASP A 62 -19.85 -2.64 -2.19
N THR A 63 -19.42 -2.38 -3.44
CA THR A 63 -20.11 -2.87 -4.64
C THR A 63 -20.12 -4.39 -4.70
N MET A 64 -19.00 -5.03 -4.37
CA MET A 64 -18.90 -6.49 -4.31
C MET A 64 -19.83 -7.06 -3.22
N SER A 65 -19.78 -6.50 -2.01
CA SER A 65 -20.64 -6.91 -0.89
C SER A 65 -22.13 -6.77 -1.25
N TYR A 66 -22.50 -5.65 -1.87
CA TYR A 66 -23.86 -5.41 -2.36
C TYR A 66 -24.28 -6.42 -3.43
N SER A 67 -23.38 -6.74 -4.36
CA SER A 67 -23.65 -7.67 -5.46
C SER A 67 -23.89 -9.09 -4.94
N PHE A 68 -23.02 -9.58 -4.04
CA PHE A 68 -23.21 -10.86 -3.38
C PHE A 68 -24.54 -10.91 -2.63
N ARG A 69 -24.85 -9.87 -1.83
CA ARG A 69 -26.11 -9.85 -1.08
C ARG A 69 -27.34 -9.80 -1.99
N THR A 70 -27.27 -9.09 -3.11
CA THR A 70 -28.39 -9.03 -4.06
C THR A 70 -28.69 -10.38 -4.70
N VAL A 71 -27.65 -11.16 -5.00
CA VAL A 71 -27.75 -12.49 -5.61
C VAL A 71 -28.16 -13.55 -4.59
N PHE A 72 -27.64 -13.49 -3.36
CA PHE A 72 -27.80 -14.55 -2.36
C PHE A 72 -28.85 -14.27 -1.28
N ALA A 73 -29.34 -13.03 -1.10
CA ALA A 73 -30.33 -12.72 -0.07
C ALA A 73 -31.77 -13.08 -0.47
N GLY A 74 -32.50 -13.70 0.45
CA GLY A 74 -33.94 -13.96 0.35
C GLY A 74 -34.77 -12.67 0.34
N LYS A 75 -36.00 -12.75 -0.19
CA LYS A 75 -36.90 -11.57 -0.39
C LYS A 75 -37.12 -10.73 0.87
N GLU A 76 -37.06 -11.33 2.06
CA GLU A 76 -37.28 -10.63 3.34
C GLU A 76 -36.03 -9.91 3.88
N GLU A 77 -34.82 -10.43 3.60
CA GLU A 77 -33.57 -9.82 4.03
C GLU A 77 -33.16 -8.60 3.20
N LYS A 78 -33.72 -8.46 1.98
CA LYS A 78 -33.48 -7.31 1.10
C LYS A 78 -34.01 -5.99 1.66
N LYS A 79 -34.95 -6.00 2.62
CA LYS A 79 -35.52 -4.75 3.20
C LYS A 79 -34.84 -4.30 4.49
N LYS A 80 -34.44 -5.23 5.38
CA LYS A 80 -33.74 -4.90 6.64
C LYS A 80 -32.28 -4.51 6.43
N SER A 81 -31.65 -4.97 5.35
CA SER A 81 -30.21 -4.82 5.11
C SER A 81 -29.76 -3.43 4.65
N PHE A 82 -30.66 -2.57 4.18
CA PHE A 82 -30.30 -1.26 3.60
C PHE A 82 -30.02 -0.18 4.65
N GLU A 83 -30.57 -0.28 5.86
CA GLU A 83 -30.45 0.79 6.88
C GLU A 83 -29.35 0.54 7.93
N GLU A 84 -28.79 -0.67 8.01
CA GLU A 84 -27.94 -1.06 9.16
C GLU A 84 -26.43 -1.18 8.85
N MET A 85 -26.00 -1.20 7.59
CA MET A 85 -24.57 -1.39 7.27
C MET A 85 -23.86 -0.11 6.88
N THR A 86 -22.81 0.21 7.63
CA THR A 86 -21.80 1.19 7.24
C THR A 86 -20.89 0.58 6.16
N PRO A 87 -20.71 1.25 5.01
CA PRO A 87 -19.83 0.75 3.95
C PRO A 87 -18.36 0.80 4.39
N LEU A 88 -17.57 -0.16 3.90
CA LEU A 88 -16.16 -0.29 4.27
C LEU A 88 -15.35 0.91 3.78
N SER A 89 -15.73 1.51 2.63
CA SER A 89 -15.11 2.74 2.13
C SER A 89 -15.31 3.94 3.05
N GLU A 90 -16.38 4.00 3.84
CA GLU A 90 -16.61 5.05 4.83
C GLU A 90 -15.87 4.77 6.16
N LEU A 91 -15.66 3.51 6.51
CA LEU A 91 -14.89 3.13 7.69
C LEU A 91 -13.40 3.44 7.53
N ILE A 92 -12.86 3.28 6.32
CA ILE A 92 -11.44 3.49 6.04
C ILE A 92 -11.28 4.83 5.30
N THR A 93 -11.11 5.90 6.06
CA THR A 93 -10.91 7.26 5.51
C THR A 93 -9.42 7.64 5.32
N PHE A 94 -8.51 6.68 5.51
CA PHE A 94 -7.08 6.93 5.42
C PHE A 94 -6.66 7.26 3.98
N ASN A 95 -5.92 8.36 3.82
CA ASN A 95 -5.38 8.77 2.52
C ASN A 95 -4.07 8.03 2.21
N ALA A 96 -4.13 7.03 1.34
CA ALA A 96 -2.98 6.25 0.91
C ALA A 96 -2.07 6.93 -0.13
N ASN A 97 -2.40 8.11 -0.63
CA ASN A 97 -1.58 8.77 -1.68
C ASN A 97 -0.12 8.97 -1.28
N PRO A 98 0.23 9.43 -0.06
CA PRO A 98 1.63 9.54 0.33
C PRO A 98 2.34 8.19 0.37
N LEU A 99 1.64 7.13 0.80
CA LEU A 99 2.18 5.78 0.87
C LEU A 99 2.48 5.23 -0.53
N LEU A 100 1.56 5.45 -1.48
CA LEU A 100 1.72 5.06 -2.88
C LEU A 100 2.92 5.76 -3.52
N VAL A 101 3.07 7.07 -3.32
CA VAL A 101 4.18 7.83 -3.90
C VAL A 101 5.52 7.39 -3.31
N VAL A 102 5.61 7.17 -1.99
CA VAL A 102 6.82 6.66 -1.36
C VAL A 102 7.16 5.27 -1.89
N GLY A 103 6.18 4.36 -1.95
CA GLY A 103 6.39 3.02 -2.49
C GLY A 103 6.83 3.02 -3.96
N LEU A 104 6.30 3.92 -4.79
CA LEU A 104 6.73 4.07 -6.19
C LEU A 104 8.16 4.59 -6.29
N LEU A 105 8.53 5.58 -5.47
CA LEU A 105 9.90 6.11 -5.46
C LEU A 105 10.91 5.03 -5.02
N ASP A 106 10.59 4.27 -3.96
CA ASP A 106 11.42 3.16 -3.50
C ASP A 106 11.53 2.06 -4.56
N PHE A 107 10.42 1.75 -5.24
CA PHE A 107 10.41 0.76 -6.33
C PHE A 107 11.27 1.21 -7.51
N LEU A 108 11.15 2.47 -7.95
CA LEU A 108 11.98 3.01 -9.03
C LEU A 108 13.46 3.03 -8.66
N LEU A 109 13.80 3.39 -7.42
CA LEU A 109 15.17 3.38 -6.93
C LEU A 109 15.73 1.95 -6.89
N MET A 110 14.93 0.99 -6.43
CA MET A 110 15.29 -0.43 -6.46
C MET A 110 15.52 -0.93 -7.89
N LEU A 111 14.65 -0.58 -8.85
CA LEU A 111 14.85 -0.94 -10.26
C LEU A 111 16.12 -0.33 -10.85
N ALA A 112 16.43 0.92 -10.50
CA ALA A 112 17.69 1.56 -10.91
C ALA A 112 18.91 0.84 -10.31
N ALA A 113 18.85 0.46 -9.02
CA ALA A 113 19.90 -0.33 -8.38
C ALA A 113 20.07 -1.72 -9.01
N LEU A 114 18.95 -2.38 -9.35
CA LEU A 114 18.94 -3.67 -10.05
C LEU A 114 19.59 -3.54 -11.43
N TYR A 115 19.26 -2.48 -12.17
CA TYR A 115 19.88 -2.22 -13.47
C TYR A 115 21.40 -2.03 -13.35
N ILE A 116 21.85 -1.24 -12.36
CA ILE A 116 23.28 -1.02 -12.09
C ILE A 116 23.98 -2.32 -11.68
N TYR A 117 23.32 -3.20 -10.93
CA TYR A 117 23.89 -4.48 -10.49
C TYR A 117 24.22 -5.42 -11.66
N TYR A 118 23.50 -5.31 -12.78
CA TYR A 118 23.70 -6.16 -13.97
C TYR A 118 24.50 -5.50 -15.10
N LEU A 119 24.98 -4.28 -14.88
CA LEU A 119 25.81 -3.53 -15.84
C LEU A 119 27.29 -3.89 -15.66
#